data_AF-A0A1B3WME7-F1
#
_entry.id   AF-A0A1B3WME7-F1
#
_cell.length_a   1.000
_cell.length_b   1.000
_cell.length_c   1.000
_cell.angle_alpha   90.00
_cell.angle_beta   90.00
_cell.angle_gamma   90.00
#
_symmetry.space_group_name_H-M   'P 1'
#
loop_
_entity.id
_entity.type
_entity.pdbx_description
1 polymer ?
#
loop_
_entity_poly.entity_id
_entity_poly.type
_entity_poly.pdbx_seq_one_letter_code
_entity_poly.pdbx_strand_id
1 'polypeptide(L)'
;MYATDYFERLTLNLLRGQSATAPVRVYIGLFLNNPGDEGGGTEAGYSGYARQEIVFSAPQASGAGLSIQNSAVITFAEASNAVGNITHVAVFDSLSGGNMYLYGQLGTPLNVTAGIAPVIRAGTTRWIWSGKLSNVWRTRIMNLLRGQSCSGFTPFLALCNGSPEDGGNEFSGNGYARIGFSFTSPTGEATGVTTVQNAADIVSEEATGNWGQLTHIAIYDAATNGQPFAISELGSSAPIFSGSVVAFRAGKLKFSVN
;
A
#
# COMPACT_ATOMS: atom_id res chain seq x y z
N MET A 1 6.12 5.37 9.05
CA MET A 1 5.65 6.30 8.01
C MET A 1 4.22 5.93 7.66
N TYR A 2 3.47 6.88 7.11
CA TYR A 2 2.10 6.74 6.61
C TYR A 2 2.09 6.97 5.10
N ALA A 3 1.19 6.27 4.39
CA ALA A 3 0.92 6.58 3.00
C ALA A 3 0.18 7.91 2.89
N THR A 4 0.31 8.55 1.75
CA THR A 4 -0.46 9.75 1.41
C THR A 4 -1.66 9.37 0.56
N ASP A 5 -2.64 10.25 0.46
CA ASP A 5 -3.78 10.12 -0.45
C ASP A 5 -3.34 9.79 -1.89
N TYR A 6 -2.23 10.40 -2.33
CA TYR A 6 -1.65 10.12 -3.63
C TYR A 6 -1.22 8.64 -3.76
N PHE A 7 -0.44 8.14 -2.80
CA PHE A 7 0.09 6.78 -2.87
C PHE A 7 -0.98 5.71 -2.62
N GLU A 8 -1.96 6.00 -1.76
CA GLU A 8 -3.15 5.17 -1.56
C GLU A 8 -3.94 5.04 -2.85
N ARG A 9 -4.25 6.16 -3.53
CA ARG A 9 -4.96 6.14 -4.81
C ARG A 9 -4.17 5.41 -5.88
N LEU A 10 -2.85 5.59 -5.94
CA LEU A 10 -1.99 4.85 -6.87
C LEU A 10 -2.11 3.33 -6.64
N THR A 11 -2.05 2.89 -5.39
CA THR A 11 -2.24 1.48 -5.01
C THR A 11 -3.61 0.97 -5.44
N LEU A 12 -4.67 1.70 -5.10
CA LEU A 12 -6.04 1.29 -5.37
C LEU A 12 -6.38 1.27 -6.86
N ASN A 13 -5.70 2.08 -7.66
CA ASN A 13 -5.85 2.07 -9.10
C ASN A 13 -5.22 0.84 -9.77
N LEU A 14 -4.28 0.13 -9.11
CA LEU A 14 -3.76 -1.16 -9.61
C LEU A 14 -4.88 -2.20 -9.74
N LEU A 15 -5.83 -2.21 -8.80
CA LEU A 15 -7.04 -3.06 -8.82
C LEU A 15 -8.03 -2.72 -9.94
N ARG A 16 -7.78 -1.62 -10.65
CA ARG A 16 -8.61 -1.08 -11.73
C ARG A 16 -7.91 -1.15 -13.08
N GLY A 17 -6.88 -2.00 -13.20
CA GLY A 17 -6.12 -2.16 -14.43
C GLY A 17 -5.15 -1.01 -14.75
N GLN A 18 -5.01 -0.01 -13.87
CA GLN A 18 -4.11 1.12 -14.11
C GLN A 18 -2.73 0.83 -13.52
N SER A 19 -1.73 0.74 -14.39
CA SER A 19 -0.34 0.50 -13.99
C SER A 19 0.28 1.72 -13.32
N ALA A 20 1.13 1.48 -12.32
CA ALA A 20 1.93 2.47 -11.64
C ALA A 20 3.36 2.46 -12.19
N THR A 21 3.80 3.57 -12.77
CA THR A 21 5.20 3.77 -13.13
C THR A 21 5.99 4.18 -11.90
N ALA A 22 7.07 3.45 -11.62
CA ALA A 22 7.95 3.79 -10.52
C ALA A 22 8.75 5.07 -10.82
N PRO A 23 8.93 5.96 -9.85
CA PRO A 23 9.87 7.07 -9.98
C PRO A 23 11.30 6.53 -10.13
N VAL A 24 12.11 7.21 -10.95
CA VAL A 24 13.52 6.84 -11.17
C VAL A 24 14.33 7.00 -9.88
N ARG A 25 13.99 8.02 -9.09
CA ARG A 25 14.57 8.33 -7.78
C ARG A 25 13.47 8.86 -6.88
N VAL A 26 13.61 8.64 -5.59
CA VAL A 26 12.78 9.27 -4.56
C VAL A 26 13.66 10.10 -3.64
N TYR A 27 13.09 11.15 -3.08
CA TYR A 27 13.80 12.16 -2.30
C TYR A 27 13.13 12.37 -0.96
N ILE A 28 13.92 12.54 0.10
CA ILE A 28 13.44 12.86 1.44
C ILE A 28 13.60 14.36 1.73
N GLY A 29 12.50 14.98 2.17
CA GLY A 29 12.44 16.37 2.64
C GLY A 29 12.23 16.46 4.16
N LEU A 30 12.63 17.58 4.75
CA LEU A 30 12.50 17.89 6.17
C LEU A 30 11.35 18.87 6.40
N PHE A 31 10.52 18.63 7.41
CA PHE A 31 9.34 19.44 7.68
C PHE A 31 9.28 19.92 9.14
N LEU A 32 8.91 21.18 9.32
CA LEU A 32 8.76 21.80 10.65
C LEU A 32 7.48 21.33 11.38
N ASN A 33 6.47 20.90 10.63
CA ASN A 33 5.18 20.42 11.11
C ASN A 33 4.68 19.26 10.23
N ASN A 34 3.56 18.63 10.61
CA ASN A 34 3.04 17.47 9.89
C ASN A 34 2.57 17.87 8.48
N PRO A 35 3.09 17.25 7.40
CA PRO A 35 2.62 17.51 6.04
C PRO A 35 1.24 16.88 5.74
N GLY A 36 0.81 15.87 6.51
CA GLY A 36 -0.49 15.20 6.34
C GLY A 36 -0.63 14.45 5.00
N ASP A 37 -1.78 13.85 4.75
CA ASP A 37 -1.97 12.97 3.59
C ASP A 37 -2.03 13.71 2.25
N GLU A 38 -2.39 15.00 2.25
CA GLU A 38 -2.52 15.85 1.04
C GLU A 38 -1.23 16.62 0.66
N GLY A 39 -0.15 16.55 1.47
CA GLY A 39 1.12 17.20 1.13
C GLY A 39 1.24 18.68 1.50
N GLY A 40 0.69 19.08 2.64
CA GLY A 40 0.84 20.41 3.23
C GLY A 40 2.10 20.57 4.08
N GLY A 41 1.94 21.25 5.23
CA GLY A 41 3.05 21.53 6.14
C GLY A 41 4.03 22.58 5.61
N THR A 42 5.13 22.76 6.34
CA THR A 42 6.20 23.71 6.04
C THR A 42 7.49 22.94 5.87
N GLU A 43 7.89 22.74 4.62
CA GLU A 43 9.19 22.17 4.28
C GLU A 43 10.30 23.15 4.71
N ALA A 44 11.42 22.60 5.18
CA ALA A 44 12.57 23.39 5.58
C ALA A 44 13.09 24.25 4.41
N GLY A 45 13.52 25.47 4.73
CA GLY A 45 14.08 26.39 3.75
C GLY A 45 15.25 27.15 4.36
N TYR A 46 16.43 26.97 3.78
CA TYR A 46 17.64 27.73 4.10
C TYR A 46 18.64 27.62 2.93
N SER A 47 19.64 28.50 2.90
CA SER A 47 20.64 28.48 1.82
C SER A 47 21.36 27.13 1.76
N GLY A 48 21.31 26.46 0.61
CA GLY A 48 21.90 25.13 0.39
C GLY A 48 20.98 23.96 0.72
N TYR A 49 19.78 24.19 1.30
CA TYR A 49 18.80 23.12 1.47
C TYR A 49 18.28 22.62 0.12
N ALA A 50 18.32 21.30 -0.04
CA ALA A 50 17.59 20.57 -1.07
C ALA A 50 17.19 19.21 -0.48
N ARG A 51 16.08 18.64 -0.97
CA ARG A 51 15.73 17.26 -0.66
C ARG A 51 16.89 16.34 -1.06
N GLN A 52 17.10 15.29 -0.27
CA GLN A 52 18.18 14.34 -0.52
C GLN A 52 17.63 13.06 -1.13
N GLU A 53 18.36 12.44 -2.06
CA GLU A 53 17.97 11.12 -2.58
C GLU A 53 17.93 10.10 -1.44
N ILE A 54 16.85 9.33 -1.35
CA ILE A 54 16.68 8.25 -0.39
C ILE A 54 16.62 6.92 -1.14
N VAL A 55 17.46 5.98 -0.73
CA VAL A 55 17.44 4.60 -1.23
C VAL A 55 16.86 3.71 -0.15
N PHE A 56 15.83 2.94 -0.50
CA PHE A 56 15.19 1.98 0.42
C PHE A 56 15.82 0.59 0.32
N SER A 57 15.87 -0.11 1.46
CA SER A 57 16.14 -1.54 1.53
C SER A 57 15.12 -2.34 0.72
N ALA A 58 15.46 -3.58 0.36
CA ALA A 58 14.46 -4.52 -0.13
C ALA A 58 13.37 -4.74 0.95
N PRO A 59 12.11 -5.03 0.56
CA PRO A 59 11.08 -5.42 1.50
C PRO A 59 11.50 -6.64 2.33
N GLN A 60 11.35 -6.54 3.65
CA GLN A 60 11.69 -7.60 4.60
C GLN A 60 10.57 -7.80 5.61
N ALA A 61 10.41 -9.03 6.11
CA ALA A 61 9.41 -9.37 7.11
C ALA A 61 9.56 -8.49 8.37
N SER A 62 8.43 -7.97 8.85
CA SER A 62 8.33 -7.14 10.04
C SER A 62 6.96 -7.34 10.70
N GLY A 63 6.93 -8.09 11.80
CA GLY A 63 5.68 -8.52 12.43
C GLY A 63 4.79 -9.28 11.45
N ALA A 64 3.51 -8.89 11.36
CA ALA A 64 2.53 -9.46 10.43
C ALA A 64 2.59 -8.84 9.01
N GLY A 65 3.67 -8.14 8.66
CA GLY A 65 3.81 -7.56 7.34
C GLY A 65 5.22 -7.38 6.86
N LEU A 66 5.40 -6.44 5.93
CA LEU A 66 6.68 -6.13 5.32
C LEU A 66 7.10 -4.71 5.69
N SER A 67 8.39 -4.47 5.68
CA SER A 67 8.96 -3.15 5.89
C SER A 67 10.06 -2.83 4.90
N ILE A 68 10.19 -1.53 4.60
CA ILE A 68 11.34 -0.94 3.94
C ILE A 68 11.88 0.19 4.81
N GLN A 69 13.18 0.46 4.70
CA GLN A 69 13.82 1.55 5.42
C GLN A 69 14.97 2.16 4.63
N ASN A 70 15.38 3.39 4.96
CA ASN A 70 16.54 4.00 4.31
C ASN A 70 17.81 3.16 4.56
N SER A 71 18.54 2.83 3.50
CA SER A 71 19.70 1.93 3.56
C SER A 71 21.00 2.59 4.00
N ALA A 72 21.07 3.92 3.91
CA ALA A 72 22.25 4.71 4.25
C ALA A 72 21.89 5.95 5.08
N VAL A 73 22.92 6.53 5.69
CA VAL A 73 22.84 7.85 6.33
C VAL A 73 22.59 8.90 5.25
N ILE A 74 21.71 9.85 5.54
CA ILE A 74 21.37 10.97 4.66
C ILE A 74 21.75 12.25 5.38
N THR A 75 22.61 13.06 4.77
CA THR A 75 23.13 14.31 5.33
C THR A 75 22.66 15.46 4.46
N PHE A 76 22.07 16.47 5.08
CA PHE A 76 21.68 17.73 4.42
C PHE A 76 22.78 18.76 4.57
N ALA A 77 22.74 19.82 3.75
CA ALA A 77 23.65 20.94 3.90
C ALA A 77 23.51 21.59 5.29
N GLU A 78 24.63 22.13 5.80
CA GLU A 78 24.65 22.92 7.02
C GLU A 78 23.74 24.15 6.89
N ALA A 79 22.92 24.40 7.91
CA ALA A 79 22.05 25.57 7.91
C ALA A 79 22.87 26.85 8.17
N SER A 80 22.63 27.88 7.36
CA SER A 80 23.28 29.20 7.50
C SER A 80 22.57 30.13 8.51
N ASN A 81 21.36 29.77 8.92
CA ASN A 81 20.52 30.50 9.86
C ASN A 81 19.70 29.54 10.72
N ALA A 82 19.06 30.06 11.76
CA ALA A 82 18.08 29.28 12.51
C ALA A 82 16.87 28.93 11.64
N VAL A 83 16.54 27.64 11.55
CA VAL A 83 15.40 27.11 10.79
C VAL A 83 14.26 26.72 11.74
N GLY A 84 14.60 26.14 12.89
CA GLY A 84 13.62 25.70 13.90
C GLY A 84 13.64 24.19 14.12
N ASN A 85 12.56 23.66 14.68
CA ASN A 85 12.44 22.23 14.97
C ASN A 85 11.86 21.49 13.77
N ILE A 86 12.68 20.65 13.15
CA ILE A 86 12.19 19.66 12.19
C ILE A 86 11.52 18.54 12.98
N THR A 87 10.25 18.30 12.71
CA THR A 87 9.43 17.31 13.42
C THR A 87 9.01 16.15 12.51
N HIS A 88 9.02 16.34 11.19
CA HIS A 88 8.57 15.35 10.22
C HIS A 88 9.52 15.23 9.03
N VAL A 89 9.39 14.12 8.32
CA VAL A 89 10.01 13.88 7.02
C VAL A 89 8.98 13.40 6.02
N ALA A 90 9.20 13.67 4.74
CA ALA A 90 8.35 13.21 3.66
C ALA A 90 9.16 12.75 2.46
N VAL A 91 8.63 11.79 1.70
CA VAL A 91 9.25 11.15 0.54
C VAL A 91 8.52 11.59 -0.72
N PHE A 92 9.25 12.12 -1.68
CA PHE A 92 8.74 12.65 -2.95
C PHE A 92 9.37 11.94 -4.15
N ASP A 93 8.68 11.98 -5.30
CA ASP A 93 9.24 11.54 -6.58
C ASP A 93 10.15 12.58 -7.28
N SER A 94 10.26 13.78 -6.72
CA SER A 94 11.04 14.89 -7.30
C SER A 94 11.85 15.66 -6.26
N LEU A 95 12.98 16.22 -6.73
CA LEU A 95 13.86 17.10 -5.94
C LEU A 95 13.16 18.40 -5.52
N SER A 96 12.19 18.86 -6.33
CA SER A 96 11.35 20.04 -6.06
C SER A 96 9.95 19.80 -6.62
N GLY A 97 8.91 20.20 -5.89
CA GLY A 97 7.51 19.87 -6.23
C GLY A 97 7.26 18.36 -6.18
N GLY A 98 6.59 17.81 -7.20
CA GLY A 98 6.32 16.38 -7.31
C GLY A 98 5.23 15.88 -6.37
N ASN A 99 4.99 14.56 -6.40
CA ASN A 99 4.02 13.90 -5.56
C ASN A 99 4.69 13.38 -4.29
N MET A 100 4.04 13.61 -3.15
CA MET A 100 4.44 13.00 -1.89
C MET A 100 3.90 11.56 -1.85
N TYR A 101 4.74 10.59 -1.49
CA TYR A 101 4.36 9.18 -1.37
C TYR A 101 4.12 8.78 0.07
N LEU A 102 5.06 9.15 0.95
CA LEU A 102 5.08 8.78 2.35
C LEU A 102 5.44 9.98 3.21
N TYR A 103 4.97 10.01 4.45
CA TYR A 103 5.46 10.94 5.46
C TYR A 103 5.57 10.26 6.84
N GLY A 104 6.25 10.91 7.78
CA GLY A 104 6.33 10.39 9.13
C GLY A 104 6.95 11.38 10.11
N GLN A 105 6.54 11.25 11.37
CA GLN A 105 7.11 12.01 12.46
C GLN A 105 8.49 11.46 12.87
N LEU A 106 9.42 12.36 13.21
CA LEU A 106 10.67 12.00 13.84
C LEU A 106 10.44 11.66 15.32
N GLY A 107 11.08 10.59 15.82
CA GLY A 107 10.97 10.21 17.23
C GLY A 107 11.49 11.29 18.20
N THR A 108 12.45 12.09 17.75
CA THR A 108 12.92 13.29 18.45
C THR A 108 13.02 14.43 17.43
N PRO A 109 12.40 15.60 17.69
CA PRO A 109 12.57 16.75 16.82
C PRO A 109 14.05 17.14 16.70
N LEU A 110 14.47 17.51 15.49
CA LEU A 110 15.81 18.02 15.24
C LEU A 110 15.76 19.55 15.28
N ASN A 111 16.41 20.14 16.27
CA ASN A 111 16.59 21.58 16.34
C ASN A 111 17.71 22.01 15.37
N VAL A 112 17.34 22.72 14.31
CA VAL A 112 18.28 23.17 13.27
C VAL A 112 18.55 24.66 13.44
N THR A 113 19.76 24.96 13.90
CA THR A 113 20.32 26.31 14.04
C THR A 113 21.48 26.53 13.06
N ALA A 114 21.99 27.77 13.00
CA ALA A 114 23.17 28.06 12.18
C ALA A 114 24.35 27.17 12.58
N GLY A 115 25.03 26.56 11.61
CA GLY A 115 26.14 25.64 11.86
C GLY A 115 25.73 24.18 12.04
N ILE A 116 24.44 23.84 11.98
CA ILE A 116 23.95 22.46 12.15
C ILE A 116 23.57 21.87 10.80
N ALA A 117 24.19 20.74 10.44
CA ALA A 117 23.78 19.90 9.32
C ALA A 117 22.78 18.83 9.79
N PRO A 118 21.53 18.84 9.29
CA PRO A 118 20.58 17.78 9.57
C PRO A 118 21.06 16.42 9.07
N VAL A 119 20.89 15.38 9.88
CA VAL A 119 21.27 14.00 9.55
C VAL A 119 20.14 13.04 9.88
N ILE A 120 19.77 12.22 8.90
CA ILE A 120 18.87 11.07 9.07
C ILE A 120 19.74 9.82 9.05
N ARG A 121 19.75 9.06 10.16
CA ARG A 121 20.55 7.83 10.26
C ARG A 121 19.94 6.70 9.44
N ALA A 122 20.78 5.76 8.99
CA ALA A 122 20.31 4.53 8.34
C ALA A 122 19.26 3.81 9.21
N GLY A 123 18.22 3.27 8.57
CA GLY A 123 17.15 2.51 9.23
C GLY A 123 16.12 3.33 10.04
N THR A 124 16.25 4.66 10.12
CA THR A 124 15.33 5.49 10.90
C THR A 124 14.04 5.82 10.15
N THR A 125 14.15 6.06 8.84
CA THR A 125 12.99 6.27 7.96
C THR A 125 12.43 4.92 7.57
N ARG A 126 11.52 4.39 8.39
CA ARG A 126 10.93 3.05 8.21
C ARG A 126 9.42 3.14 7.90
N TRP A 127 9.01 2.44 6.84
CA TRP A 127 7.62 2.18 6.53
C TRP A 127 7.32 0.69 6.70
N ILE A 128 6.26 0.38 7.45
CA ILE A 128 5.76 -0.98 7.67
C ILE A 128 4.34 -1.02 7.12
N TRP A 129 4.04 -2.05 6.33
CA TRP A 129 2.68 -2.30 5.84
C TRP A 129 2.18 -3.67 6.31
N SER A 130 1.17 -3.65 7.18
CA SER A 130 0.45 -4.81 7.70
C SER A 130 -0.99 -4.88 7.13
N GLY A 131 -1.80 -5.83 7.59
CA GLY A 131 -3.20 -5.94 7.19
C GLY A 131 -3.44 -7.01 6.12
N LYS A 132 -4.49 -6.81 5.32
CA LYS A 132 -5.05 -7.86 4.45
C LYS A 132 -4.40 -7.96 3.06
N LEU A 133 -3.48 -7.05 2.72
CA LEU A 133 -2.71 -7.11 1.48
C LEU A 133 -1.69 -8.25 1.56
N SER A 134 -1.61 -9.06 0.50
CA SER A 134 -0.68 -10.20 0.45
C SER A 134 0.78 -9.75 0.48
N ASN A 135 1.69 -10.65 0.87
CA ASN A 135 3.13 -10.39 0.86
C ASN A 135 3.65 -10.12 -0.56
N VAL A 136 3.11 -10.82 -1.56
CA VAL A 136 3.51 -10.62 -2.97
C VAL A 136 3.19 -9.21 -3.43
N TRP A 137 1.98 -8.71 -3.13
CA TRP A 137 1.59 -7.36 -3.55
C TRP A 137 2.17 -6.27 -2.67
N ARG A 138 2.36 -6.50 -1.36
CA ARG A 138 3.16 -5.61 -0.50
C ARG A 138 4.56 -5.41 -1.08
N THR A 139 5.21 -6.50 -1.51
CA THR A 139 6.54 -6.44 -2.13
C THR A 139 6.52 -5.62 -3.42
N ARG A 140 5.56 -5.89 -4.32
CA ARG A 140 5.42 -5.16 -5.59
C ARG A 140 5.22 -3.65 -5.38
N ILE A 141 4.34 -3.26 -4.45
CA ILE A 141 4.02 -1.85 -4.20
C ILE A 141 5.17 -1.15 -3.48
N MET A 142 5.80 -1.77 -2.48
CA MET A 142 7.00 -1.20 -1.84
C MET A 142 8.16 -1.02 -2.83
N ASN A 143 8.27 -1.88 -3.84
CA ASN A 143 9.30 -1.76 -4.86
C ASN A 143 9.05 -0.63 -5.88
N LEU A 144 7.87 0.02 -5.88
CA LEU A 144 7.68 1.28 -6.62
C LEU A 144 8.67 2.35 -6.14
N LEU A 145 8.92 2.43 -4.83
CA LEU A 145 9.90 3.34 -4.23
C LEU A 145 11.36 2.89 -4.47
N ARG A 146 11.56 1.80 -5.22
CA ARG A 146 12.84 1.22 -5.59
C ARG A 146 13.01 1.11 -7.11
N GLY A 147 12.25 1.89 -7.88
CA GLY A 147 12.35 1.97 -9.33
C GLY A 147 11.71 0.80 -10.09
N GLN A 148 10.93 -0.07 -9.43
CA GLN A 148 10.25 -1.18 -10.09
C GLN A 148 8.78 -0.84 -10.32
N SER A 149 8.41 -0.62 -11.57
CA SER A 149 7.02 -0.34 -11.96
C SER A 149 6.11 -1.54 -11.67
N CYS A 150 4.84 -1.27 -11.42
CA CYS A 150 3.85 -2.27 -11.05
C CYS A 150 2.66 -2.22 -12.03
N SER A 151 2.39 -3.33 -12.70
CA SER A 151 1.25 -3.42 -13.61
C SER A 151 -0.08 -3.50 -12.85
N GLY A 152 -1.08 -2.77 -13.34
CA GLY A 152 -2.46 -2.97 -12.89
C GLY A 152 -3.04 -4.28 -13.41
N PHE A 153 -4.17 -4.71 -12.86
CA PHE A 153 -4.81 -5.97 -13.21
C PHE A 153 -6.34 -5.88 -13.14
N THR A 154 -7.00 -6.88 -13.72
CA THR A 154 -8.45 -7.10 -13.56
C THR A 154 -8.67 -8.04 -12.37
N PRO A 155 -9.46 -7.66 -11.36
CA PRO A 155 -9.59 -8.44 -10.14
C PRO A 155 -10.55 -9.62 -10.30
N PHE A 156 -10.20 -10.74 -9.67
CA PHE A 156 -11.00 -11.96 -9.64
C PHE A 156 -11.21 -12.41 -8.19
N LEU A 157 -12.45 -12.65 -7.79
CA LEU A 157 -12.77 -13.16 -6.46
C LEU A 157 -12.58 -14.68 -6.45
N ALA A 158 -11.70 -15.14 -5.57
CA ALA A 158 -11.48 -16.55 -5.25
C ALA A 158 -12.11 -16.91 -3.90
N LEU A 159 -12.69 -18.10 -3.83
CA LEU A 159 -13.29 -18.69 -2.64
C LEU A 159 -12.37 -19.77 -2.09
N CYS A 160 -12.03 -19.69 -0.81
CA CYS A 160 -10.96 -20.50 -0.22
C CYS A 160 -11.38 -21.15 1.12
N ASN A 161 -10.78 -22.29 1.43
CA ASN A 161 -10.93 -22.97 2.73
C ASN A 161 -9.86 -22.62 3.76
N GLY A 162 -9.05 -21.60 3.47
CA GLY A 162 -8.02 -21.05 4.34
C GLY A 162 -7.32 -19.88 3.63
N SER A 163 -6.36 -19.25 4.30
CA SER A 163 -5.52 -18.22 3.67
C SER A 163 -4.59 -18.86 2.61
N PRO A 164 -4.58 -18.37 1.35
CA PRO A 164 -3.63 -18.85 0.33
C PRO A 164 -2.15 -18.65 0.68
N GLU A 165 -1.83 -17.77 1.63
CA GLU A 165 -0.46 -17.56 2.13
C GLU A 165 -0.13 -18.42 3.37
N ASP A 166 -1.09 -19.18 3.89
CA ASP A 166 -0.95 -19.99 5.11
C ASP A 166 -1.56 -21.40 4.91
N GLY A 167 -1.26 -22.01 3.76
CA GLY A 167 -1.64 -23.40 3.45
C GLY A 167 -3.11 -23.64 3.07
N GLY A 168 -3.93 -22.59 3.01
CA GLY A 168 -5.30 -22.65 2.52
C GLY A 168 -5.39 -22.87 1.02
N ASN A 169 -6.44 -23.56 0.58
CA ASN A 169 -6.67 -23.87 -0.82
C ASN A 169 -7.85 -23.10 -1.39
N GLU A 170 -7.70 -22.66 -2.63
CA GLU A 170 -8.82 -22.25 -3.46
C GLU A 170 -9.66 -23.46 -3.87
N PHE A 171 -10.98 -23.27 -3.97
CA PHE A 171 -11.86 -24.31 -4.51
C PHE A 171 -11.52 -24.64 -5.97
N SER A 172 -11.91 -25.83 -6.42
CA SER A 172 -11.70 -26.28 -7.80
C SER A 172 -12.72 -27.36 -8.20
N GLY A 173 -12.95 -27.51 -9.51
CA GLY A 173 -13.91 -28.47 -10.05
C GLY A 173 -15.38 -28.09 -9.77
N ASN A 174 -16.32 -28.98 -10.12
CA ASN A 174 -17.75 -28.83 -9.78
C ASN A 174 -18.36 -27.47 -10.18
N GLY A 175 -17.97 -26.95 -11.33
CA GLY A 175 -18.46 -25.66 -11.85
C GLY A 175 -17.80 -24.42 -11.22
N TYR A 176 -16.86 -24.58 -10.28
CA TYR A 176 -16.14 -23.45 -9.69
C TYR A 176 -15.19 -22.80 -10.69
N ALA A 177 -15.27 -21.48 -10.77
CA ALA A 177 -14.28 -20.60 -11.36
C ALA A 177 -14.21 -19.29 -10.54
N ARG A 178 -13.09 -18.59 -10.61
CA ARG A 178 -12.99 -17.26 -10.01
C ARG A 178 -13.94 -16.29 -10.69
N ILE A 179 -14.46 -15.36 -9.91
CA ILE A 179 -15.51 -14.45 -10.36
C ILE A 179 -14.86 -13.11 -10.72
N GLY A 180 -14.82 -12.78 -12.01
CA GLY A 180 -14.32 -11.49 -12.47
C GLY A 180 -15.24 -10.36 -12.01
N PHE A 181 -14.66 -9.27 -11.51
CA PHE A 181 -15.44 -8.10 -11.08
C PHE A 181 -14.66 -6.80 -11.30
N SER A 182 -15.24 -5.67 -10.89
CA SER A 182 -14.59 -4.37 -10.97
C SER A 182 -14.85 -3.56 -9.71
N PHE A 183 -13.86 -2.75 -9.35
CA PHE A 183 -13.94 -1.81 -8.25
C PHE A 183 -14.44 -0.43 -8.71
N THR A 184 -15.10 0.29 -7.80
CA THR A 184 -15.37 1.72 -7.95
C THR A 184 -14.07 2.52 -8.01
N SER A 185 -14.16 3.78 -8.44
CA SER A 185 -13.05 4.72 -8.28
C SER A 185 -12.67 4.90 -6.81
N PRO A 186 -11.37 5.06 -6.49
CA PRO A 186 -10.93 5.34 -5.13
C PRO A 186 -11.60 6.61 -4.59
N THR A 187 -12.14 6.53 -3.38
CA THR A 187 -12.75 7.67 -2.68
C THR A 187 -12.05 7.85 -1.34
N GLY A 188 -11.53 9.05 -1.09
CA GLY A 188 -10.92 9.42 0.19
C GLY A 188 -11.99 9.69 1.24
N GLU A 189 -11.80 9.15 2.43
CA GLU A 189 -12.62 9.43 3.61
C GLU A 189 -11.91 10.47 4.49
N ALA A 190 -12.69 11.25 5.27
CA ALA A 190 -12.16 12.29 6.15
C ALA A 190 -11.17 11.78 7.24
N THR A 191 -11.04 10.45 7.37
CA THR A 191 -10.12 9.78 8.29
C THR A 191 -8.73 9.51 7.70
N GLY A 192 -8.42 10.02 6.50
CA GLY A 192 -7.15 9.73 5.81
C GLY A 192 -7.10 8.29 5.29
N VAL A 193 -8.24 7.76 4.85
CA VAL A 193 -8.35 6.39 4.33
C VAL A 193 -8.98 6.47 2.95
N THR A 194 -8.26 6.01 1.93
CA THR A 194 -8.85 5.83 0.61
C THR A 194 -9.43 4.43 0.46
N THR A 195 -10.66 4.33 -0.06
CA THR A 195 -11.39 3.07 -0.20
C THR A 195 -11.87 2.83 -1.64
N VAL A 196 -11.87 1.57 -2.05
CA VAL A 196 -12.62 1.05 -3.21
C VAL A 196 -13.60 -0.02 -2.76
N GLN A 197 -14.68 -0.20 -3.52
CA GLN A 197 -15.66 -1.26 -3.28
C GLN A 197 -16.11 -1.92 -4.57
N ASN A 198 -16.65 -3.14 -4.50
CA ASN A 198 -17.18 -3.79 -5.69
C ASN A 198 -18.33 -2.99 -6.30
N ALA A 199 -18.22 -2.68 -7.60
CA ALA A 199 -19.13 -1.77 -8.31
C ALA A 199 -20.51 -2.40 -8.59
N ALA A 200 -20.57 -3.73 -8.67
CA ALA A 200 -21.78 -4.50 -8.92
C ALA A 200 -21.80 -5.75 -8.03
N ASP A 201 -22.93 -6.45 -8.03
CA ASP A 201 -23.04 -7.77 -7.41
C ASP A 201 -22.02 -8.74 -8.02
N ILE A 202 -21.29 -9.44 -7.16
CA ILE A 202 -20.36 -10.52 -7.54
C ILE A 202 -21.07 -11.83 -7.24
N VAL A 203 -21.31 -12.65 -8.26
CA VAL A 203 -22.10 -13.88 -8.13
C VAL A 203 -21.33 -15.03 -8.76
N SER A 204 -21.17 -16.12 -8.02
CA SER A 204 -20.57 -17.35 -8.58
C SER A 204 -21.54 -18.05 -9.53
N GLU A 205 -20.99 -18.92 -10.37
CA GLU A 205 -21.81 -19.97 -10.99
C GLU A 205 -22.44 -20.87 -9.91
N GLU A 206 -23.53 -21.55 -10.27
CA GLU A 206 -24.14 -22.56 -9.41
C GLU A 206 -23.20 -23.76 -9.27
N ALA A 207 -22.94 -24.17 -8.02
CA ALA A 207 -22.11 -25.32 -7.74
C ALA A 207 -22.75 -26.61 -8.29
N THR A 208 -22.10 -27.31 -9.22
CA THR A 208 -22.61 -28.58 -9.77
C THR A 208 -22.30 -29.80 -8.89
N GLY A 209 -21.55 -29.56 -7.80
CA GLY A 209 -21.16 -30.51 -6.77
C GLY A 209 -20.62 -29.73 -5.56
N ASN A 210 -20.31 -30.42 -4.47
CA ASN A 210 -19.81 -29.75 -3.26
C ASN A 210 -18.42 -29.12 -3.52
N TRP A 211 -18.20 -27.88 -3.11
CA TRP A 211 -16.88 -27.23 -3.20
C TRP A 211 -16.06 -27.37 -1.92
N GLY A 212 -16.71 -27.27 -0.76
CA GLY A 212 -16.06 -27.41 0.54
C GLY A 212 -16.53 -26.36 1.55
N GLN A 213 -15.75 -26.20 2.62
CA GLN A 213 -16.02 -25.23 3.67
C GLN A 213 -15.34 -23.90 3.34
N LEU A 214 -16.15 -22.89 3.03
CA LEU A 214 -15.69 -21.54 2.75
C LEU A 214 -15.34 -20.85 4.06
N THR A 215 -14.08 -20.45 4.21
CA THR A 215 -13.60 -19.73 5.40
C THR A 215 -12.89 -18.42 5.03
N HIS A 216 -12.41 -18.30 3.79
CA HIS A 216 -11.66 -17.15 3.32
C HIS A 216 -12.10 -16.75 1.92
N ILE A 217 -11.90 -15.48 1.61
CA ILE A 217 -11.92 -14.96 0.25
C ILE A 217 -10.57 -14.34 -0.09
N ALA A 218 -10.18 -14.40 -1.36
CA ALA A 218 -9.01 -13.72 -1.86
C ALA A 218 -9.33 -13.01 -3.19
N ILE A 219 -8.74 -11.85 -3.40
CA ILE A 219 -8.75 -11.18 -4.71
C ILE A 219 -7.50 -11.63 -5.44
N TYR A 220 -7.61 -12.17 -6.65
CA TYR A 220 -6.49 -12.57 -7.51
C TYR A 220 -6.31 -11.62 -8.68
N ASP A 221 -5.08 -11.59 -9.20
CA ASP A 221 -4.68 -10.77 -10.34
C ASP A 221 -4.93 -11.39 -11.72
N ALA A 222 -5.48 -12.60 -11.78
CA ALA A 222 -5.83 -13.29 -13.01
C ALA A 222 -7.01 -14.28 -12.83
N ALA A 223 -7.70 -14.60 -13.94
CA ALA A 223 -8.80 -15.55 -13.98
C ALA A 223 -8.35 -16.98 -13.68
N THR A 224 -7.17 -17.35 -14.15
CA THR A 224 -6.48 -18.62 -13.91
C THR A 224 -5.02 -18.33 -13.61
N ASN A 225 -4.41 -19.12 -12.73
CA ASN A 225 -3.09 -18.82 -12.17
C ASN A 225 -3.05 -17.42 -11.53
N GLY A 226 -1.87 -16.83 -11.30
CA GLY A 226 -1.77 -15.49 -10.69
C GLY A 226 -1.56 -15.50 -9.18
N GLN A 227 -1.48 -14.31 -8.61
CA GLN A 227 -1.09 -14.05 -7.23
C GLN A 227 -2.24 -13.40 -6.45
N PRO A 228 -2.47 -13.80 -5.19
CA PRO A 228 -3.48 -13.16 -4.35
C PRO A 228 -3.04 -11.73 -4.07
N PHE A 229 -3.90 -10.75 -4.29
CA PHE A 229 -3.73 -9.34 -3.93
C PHE A 229 -4.09 -9.07 -2.48
N ALA A 230 -5.31 -9.44 -2.07
CA ALA A 230 -5.76 -9.27 -0.70
C ALA A 230 -6.52 -10.52 -0.26
N ILE A 231 -6.36 -10.88 1.01
CA ILE A 231 -6.91 -12.10 1.60
C ILE A 231 -7.68 -11.70 2.85
N SER A 232 -8.92 -12.16 2.97
CA SER A 232 -9.71 -11.95 4.18
C SER A 232 -10.33 -13.26 4.65
N GLU A 233 -10.17 -13.52 5.94
CA GLU A 233 -11.00 -14.48 6.66
C GLU A 233 -12.43 -13.95 6.73
N LEU A 234 -13.40 -14.87 6.63
CA LEU A 234 -14.81 -14.59 6.84
C LEU A 234 -15.15 -14.75 8.32
N GLY A 235 -16.04 -13.89 8.85
CA GLY A 235 -16.47 -13.98 10.26
C GLY A 235 -17.25 -15.25 10.61
N SER A 236 -17.65 -16.04 9.61
CA SER A 236 -18.29 -17.34 9.78
C SER A 236 -17.92 -18.24 8.61
N SER A 237 -17.72 -19.54 8.87
CA SER A 237 -17.53 -20.53 7.82
C SER A 237 -18.87 -21.02 7.26
N ALA A 238 -18.89 -21.37 5.98
CA ALA A 238 -20.09 -21.88 5.31
C ALA A 238 -19.76 -23.06 4.37
N PRO A 239 -20.42 -24.23 4.49
CA PRO A 239 -20.29 -25.28 3.49
C PRO A 239 -21.00 -24.87 2.20
N ILE A 240 -20.35 -25.08 1.05
CA ILE A 240 -20.93 -24.85 -0.27
C ILE A 240 -21.30 -26.20 -0.89
N PHE A 241 -22.59 -26.49 -0.92
CA PHE A 241 -23.15 -27.72 -1.47
C PHE A 241 -23.57 -27.55 -2.94
N SER A 242 -23.79 -28.67 -3.63
CA SER A 242 -24.44 -28.65 -4.96
C SER A 242 -25.73 -27.83 -4.95
N GLY A 243 -25.96 -27.03 -5.98
CA GLY A 243 -27.07 -26.08 -6.10
C GLY A 243 -26.88 -24.75 -5.36
N SER A 244 -25.74 -24.54 -4.69
CA SER A 244 -25.46 -23.27 -4.00
C SER A 244 -24.82 -22.25 -4.93
N VAL A 245 -25.08 -20.98 -4.65
CA VAL A 245 -24.40 -19.82 -5.27
C VAL A 245 -23.85 -18.94 -4.15
N VAL A 246 -22.65 -18.39 -4.35
CA VAL A 246 -22.06 -17.39 -3.46
C VAL A 246 -22.23 -16.02 -4.09
N ALA A 247 -22.82 -15.08 -3.35
CA ALA A 247 -23.09 -13.73 -3.83
C ALA A 247 -22.64 -12.66 -2.83
N PHE A 248 -21.91 -11.65 -3.33
CA PHE A 248 -21.60 -10.43 -2.62
C PHE A 248 -22.32 -9.27 -3.30
N ARG A 249 -23.21 -8.60 -2.58
CA ARG A 249 -23.92 -7.44 -3.13
C ARG A 249 -22.97 -6.27 -3.40
N ALA A 250 -23.34 -5.38 -4.32
CA ALA A 250 -22.61 -4.15 -4.60
C ALA A 250 -22.26 -3.40 -3.30
N GLY A 251 -21.02 -2.91 -3.22
CA GLY A 251 -20.51 -2.17 -2.06
C GLY A 251 -20.21 -2.99 -0.79
N LYS A 252 -20.35 -4.32 -0.81
CA LYS A 252 -20.09 -5.17 0.37
C LYS A 252 -18.63 -5.60 0.50
N LEU A 253 -17.93 -5.77 -0.62
CA LEU A 253 -16.50 -6.04 -0.61
C LEU A 253 -15.77 -4.70 -0.72
N LYS A 254 -15.07 -4.32 0.36
CA LYS A 254 -14.32 -3.07 0.47
C LYS A 254 -12.84 -3.36 0.67
N PHE A 255 -11.98 -2.56 0.03
CA PHE A 255 -10.55 -2.56 0.27
C PHE A 255 -10.09 -1.12 0.50
N SER A 256 -9.34 -0.92 1.59
CA SER A 256 -8.92 0.40 2.06
C SER A 256 -7.41 0.41 2.31
N VAL A 257 -6.77 1.56 2.08
CA VAL A 257 -5.35 1.80 2.36
C VAL A 257 -5.23 3.01 3.30
N ASN A 258 -4.24 2.96 4.18
CA ASN A 258 -3.79 4.00 5.13
C ASN A 258 -2.28 3.82 5.39
#